data_AF-A0A383E3Y0-F1
#
_entry.id   AF-A0A383E3Y0-F1
#
_cell.length_a   1.000
_cell.length_b   1.000
_cell.length_c   1.000
_cell.angle_alpha   90.00
_cell.angle_beta   90.00
_cell.angle_gamma   90.00
#
_symmetry.space_group_name_H-M   'P 1'
#
loop_
_entity.id
_entity.type
_entity.pdbx_description
1 polymer ?
#
loop_
_entity_poly.entity_id
_entity_poly.type
_entity_poly.pdbx_seq_one_letter_code
_entity_poly.pdbx_strand_id
1 'polypeptide(L)' 'MLRRKIALAGALIAMTMVGPAWAECADPGEPGVDWRSCIFDRQDLRRVDLTGAKLRDASFKRANLTGANLSKAN' A
#
# COMPACT_ATOMS: atom_id res chain seq x y z
N MET A 1 8.95 18.88 -53.93
CA MET A 1 9.72 19.71 -52.99
C MET A 1 8.75 20.62 -52.24
N LEU A 2 8.47 20.37 -50.95
CA LEU A 2 8.31 21.43 -49.95
C LEU A 2 8.40 20.79 -48.55
N ARG A 3 9.58 20.91 -47.93
CA ARG A 3 9.87 20.45 -46.58
C ARG A 3 9.32 21.49 -45.59
N ARG A 4 8.21 21.20 -44.92
CA ARG A 4 7.85 21.92 -43.68
C ARG A 4 8.49 21.17 -42.51
N LYS A 5 9.64 21.68 -42.07
CA LYS A 5 10.29 21.30 -40.82
C LYS A 5 9.68 22.11 -39.66
N ILE A 6 9.82 21.56 -38.44
CA ILE A 6 9.66 22.15 -37.09
C ILE A 6 8.25 21.88 -36.49
N ALA A 7 8.05 21.30 -35.29
CA ALA A 7 8.94 21.06 -34.13
C ALA A 7 8.61 19.78 -33.33
N LEU A 8 9.65 19.25 -32.68
CA LEU A 8 9.75 18.66 -31.33
C LEU A 8 8.45 18.30 -30.57
N ALA A 9 8.29 17.03 -30.22
CA ALA A 9 8.03 16.57 -28.84
C ALA A 9 7.82 15.05 -28.82
N GLY A 10 8.69 14.35 -28.10
CA GLY A 10 8.55 12.92 -27.84
C GLY A 10 9.70 12.47 -26.98
N ALA A 11 9.95 13.19 -25.89
CA ALA A 11 10.91 12.77 -24.88
C ALA A 11 10.51 11.38 -24.41
N LEU A 12 11.48 10.46 -24.48
CA LEU A 12 11.48 9.17 -23.81
C LEU A 12 11.13 9.39 -22.33
N ILE A 13 9.87 9.17 -21.95
CA ILE A 13 9.55 8.85 -20.56
C ILE A 13 9.47 7.33 -20.56
N ALA A 14 10.63 6.69 -20.42
CA ALA A 14 10.65 5.41 -19.73
C ALA A 14 9.97 5.71 -18.39
N MET A 15 8.73 5.27 -18.23
CA MET A 15 8.06 5.27 -16.95
C MET A 15 8.88 4.34 -16.08
N THR A 16 9.94 4.89 -15.48
CA THR A 16 10.49 4.37 -14.25
C THR A 16 9.31 4.38 -13.30
N MET A 17 8.62 3.25 -13.17
CA MET A 17 7.73 2.98 -12.04
C MET A 17 8.59 2.86 -10.79
N VAL A 18 9.35 3.91 -10.49
CA VAL A 18 9.59 4.33 -9.13
C VAL A 18 8.38 5.22 -8.82
N GLY A 19 7.20 4.59 -8.79
CA GLY A 19 6.06 5.18 -8.10
C GLY A 19 6.52 5.45 -6.66
N PRO A 20 6.02 6.50 -6.02
CA PRO A 20 6.47 6.78 -4.68
C PRO A 20 6.15 5.56 -3.80
N ALA A 21 7.13 5.12 -2.99
CA ALA A 21 6.91 4.10 -1.97
C ALA A 21 6.04 4.73 -0.88
N TRP A 22 4.75 4.88 -1.14
CA TRP A 22 3.79 5.19 -0.10
C TRP A 22 3.58 3.88 0.65
N ALA A 23 3.95 3.87 1.93
CA ALA A 23 3.39 2.89 2.85
C ALA A 23 1.88 3.18 2.87
N GLU A 24 1.12 2.37 2.15
CA GLU A 24 -0.31 2.57 2.00
C GLU A 24 -1.05 1.52 2.79
N CYS A 25 -2.26 1.84 3.20
CA CYS A 25 -3.23 0.88 3.72
C CYS A 25 -3.51 -0.30 2.77
N ALA A 26 -2.99 -0.24 1.54
CA ALA A 26 -3.03 -1.30 0.54
C ALA A 26 -1.90 -2.33 0.66
N ASP A 27 -0.87 -2.07 1.49
CA ASP A 27 0.20 -3.02 1.74
C ASP A 27 -0.40 -4.34 2.28
N PRO A 28 0.12 -5.50 1.84
CA PRO A 28 -0.36 -6.79 2.32
C PRO A 28 -0.11 -6.91 3.83
N GLY A 29 -0.96 -7.66 4.52
CA GLY A 29 -0.78 -7.94 5.94
C GLY A 29 0.42 -8.85 6.16
N GLU A 30 1.53 -8.24 6.60
CA GLU A 30 2.79 -8.93 6.87
C GLU A 30 3.44 -8.43 8.18
N PRO A 31 4.41 -9.18 8.74
CA PRO A 31 5.12 -8.75 9.94
C PRO A 31 5.76 -7.38 9.78
N GLY A 32 5.50 -6.49 10.74
CA GLY A 32 6.06 -5.14 10.77
C GLY A 32 5.37 -4.12 9.85
N VAL A 33 4.28 -4.49 9.17
CA VAL A 33 3.55 -3.58 8.28
C VAL A 33 3.13 -2.29 8.99
N ASP A 34 3.20 -1.16 8.28
CA ASP A 34 2.81 0.14 8.78
C ASP A 34 1.40 0.52 8.30
N TRP A 35 0.40 0.26 9.14
CA TRP A 35 -1.01 0.50 8.85
C TRP A 35 -1.59 1.61 9.73
N ARG A 36 -0.76 2.55 10.17
CA ARG A 36 -1.21 3.65 11.02
C ARG A 36 -2.31 4.46 10.33
N SER A 37 -3.38 4.75 11.06
CA SER A 37 -4.54 5.51 10.57
C SER A 37 -5.31 4.86 9.41
N CYS A 38 -5.11 3.56 9.13
CA CYS A 38 -5.82 2.83 8.09
C CYS A 38 -7.19 2.31 8.51
N ILE A 39 -8.09 2.08 7.55
CA ILE A 39 -9.45 1.57 7.82
C ILE A 39 -9.62 0.20 7.16
N PHE A 40 -9.67 -0.85 7.98
CA PHE A 40 -9.93 -2.25 7.62
C PHE A 40 -11.29 -2.74 8.15
N ASP A 41 -12.23 -1.83 8.33
CA ASP A 41 -13.58 -2.17 8.80
C ASP A 41 -14.24 -3.23 7.91
N ARG A 42 -14.82 -4.26 8.54
CA ARG A 42 -15.49 -5.41 7.88
C ARG A 42 -14.60 -6.27 6.98
N GLN A 43 -13.28 -6.12 7.04
CA GLN A 43 -12.36 -6.94 6.24
C GLN A 43 -12.22 -8.36 6.79
N ASP A 44 -11.96 -9.33 5.91
CA ASP A 44 -11.55 -10.68 6.31
C ASP A 44 -10.02 -10.74 6.39
N LEU A 45 -9.51 -10.76 7.61
CA LEU A 45 -8.08 -10.78 7.94
C LEU A 45 -7.73 -12.05 8.74
N ARG A 46 -8.45 -13.14 8.48
CA ARG A 46 -8.23 -14.42 9.17
C ARG A 46 -6.82 -14.92 8.91
N ARG A 47 -6.17 -15.38 9.97
CA ARG A 47 -4.85 -16.02 9.94
C ARG A 47 -3.72 -15.15 9.34
N VAL A 48 -3.93 -13.84 9.21
CA VAL A 48 -2.89 -12.90 8.78
C VAL A 48 -1.84 -12.77 9.86
N ASP A 49 -0.56 -12.75 9.48
CA ASP A 49 0.54 -12.48 10.39
C ASP A 49 0.87 -10.99 10.39
N LEU A 50 0.52 -10.31 11.49
CA LEU A 50 0.77 -8.89 11.75
C LEU A 50 1.76 -8.72 12.90
N THR A 51 2.67 -9.68 13.09
CA THR A 51 3.68 -9.62 14.15
C THR A 51 4.48 -8.32 14.06
N GLY A 52 4.46 -7.49 15.11
CA GLY A 52 5.18 -6.22 15.14
C GLY A 52 4.59 -5.11 14.27
N ALA A 53 3.39 -5.28 13.73
CA ALA A 53 2.73 -4.27 12.90
C ALA A 53 2.47 -2.96 13.66
N LYS A 54 2.50 -1.82 12.96
CA LYS A 54 2.16 -0.52 13.52
C LYS A 54 0.71 -0.19 13.23
N LEU A 55 -0.18 -0.33 14.22
CA LEU A 55 -1.63 -0.23 14.04
C LEU A 55 -2.24 0.98 14.75
N ARG A 56 -1.42 1.90 15.27
CA ARG A 56 -1.91 3.13 15.90
C ARG A 56 -2.91 3.86 15.01
N ASP A 57 -4.07 4.19 15.58
CA ASP A 57 -5.19 4.86 14.91
C ASP A 57 -5.85 4.05 13.78
N ALA A 58 -5.49 2.78 13.57
CA ALA A 58 -6.14 1.91 12.60
C ALA A 58 -7.53 1.45 13.07
N SER A 59 -8.46 1.25 12.14
CA SER A 59 -9.80 0.74 12.42
C SER A 59 -9.96 -0.69 11.89
N PHE A 60 -10.40 -1.59 12.76
CA PHE A 60 -10.74 -2.98 12.44
C PHE A 60 -12.19 -3.29 12.83
N LYS A 61 -13.10 -2.30 12.80
CA LYS A 61 -14.46 -2.49 13.30
C LYS A 61 -15.15 -3.56 12.46
N ARG A 62 -15.64 -4.61 13.14
CA ARG A 62 -16.29 -5.77 12.51
C ARG A 62 -15.37 -6.54 11.54
N ALA A 63 -14.06 -6.34 11.58
CA ALA A 63 -13.12 -7.17 10.81
C ALA A 63 -13.06 -8.59 11.40
N ASN A 64 -12.85 -9.58 10.55
CA ASN A 64 -12.63 -10.96 10.99
C ASN A 64 -11.13 -11.20 11.17
N LEU A 65 -10.65 -11.12 12.42
CA LEU A 65 -9.26 -11.39 12.79
C LEU A 65 -9.07 -12.81 13.35
N THR A 66 -9.98 -13.75 13.05
CA THR A 66 -9.89 -15.10 13.62
C THR A 66 -8.57 -15.77 13.25
N GLY A 67 -7.75 -16.07 14.25
CA GLY A 67 -6.42 -16.67 14.09
C GLY A 67 -5.34 -15.73 13.58
N ALA A 68 -5.59 -14.42 13.47
CA ALA A 68 -4.54 -13.46 13.13
C ALA A 68 -3.48 -13.37 14.24
N ASN A 69 -2.21 -13.22 13.86
CA ASN A 69 -1.12 -13.05 14.81
C ASN A 69 -0.81 -11.56 14.99
N LEU A 70 -1.18 -10.99 16.14
CA LEU A 70 -0.94 -9.58 16.49
C LEU A 70 0.20 -9.42 17.51
N SER A 71 1.05 -10.43 17.65
CA SER A 71 2.13 -10.42 18.63
C SER A 71 3.04 -9.19 18.43
N LYS A 72 3.26 -8.40 19.48
CA LYS A 72 4.08 -7.17 19.44
C LYS A 72 3.56 -6.05 18.53
N ALA A 73 2.32 -6.12 18.02
CA ALA A 73 1.72 -4.98 17.32
C ALA A 73 1.46 -3.80 18.28
N ASN A 74 1.43 -2.55 17.77
CA ASN A 74 1.24 -1.33 18.57
C ASN A 74 -0.03 -0.54 18.25
#